data_AF-A0A224YQT9-F1
#
_entry.id   AF-A0A224YQT9-F1
#
_cell.length_a   1.000
_cell.length_b   1.000
_cell.length_c   1.000
_cell.angle_alpha   90.00
_cell.angle_beta   90.00
_cell.angle_gamma   90.00
#
_symmetry.space_group_name_H-M   'P 1'
#
loop_
_entity.id
_entity.type
_entity.pdbx_description
1 polymer ?
#
loop_
_entity_poly.entity_id
_entity_poly.type
_entity_poly.pdbx_seq_one_letter_code
_entity_poly.pdbx_strand_id
1 'polypeptide(L)'
;MYCEQTFPVLESFLSLLRGSYGATIESVDFKNDYETVRLQANAWVERETESKIRDLLPRGSVNNCTTLILINAIYFKGLWASQFSPDATRPSDFHLDSKTKKEVDMMFHKDGYSTARCEELDVEALEIPYRGDKTSMVILLPNDVEGLSKLEERLTASKLANLLDNLCGFADVELYLPKFKLEQAISLREVLQEMGIKDFFSSDADLSAISEKRKLAASEVVHKAFVEVNEEGTEAAAATAVMMA
;
A
#
# COMPACT_ATOMS: atom_id res chain seq x y z
N MET A 1 7.97 15.04 -3.05
CA MET A 1 7.05 16.13 -2.61
C MET A 1 6.97 17.16 -3.72
N TYR A 2 5.86 17.89 -3.86
CA TYR A 2 5.76 19.02 -4.78
C TYR A 2 5.30 20.26 -4.03
N CYS A 3 6.06 21.35 -4.13
CA CYS A 3 5.84 22.59 -3.40
C CYS A 3 5.68 23.75 -4.39
N GLU A 4 4.72 24.62 -4.13
CA GLU A 4 4.48 25.83 -4.90
C GLU A 4 5.73 26.72 -4.90
N GLN A 5 6.21 27.07 -6.08
CA GLN A 5 7.46 27.79 -6.32
C GLN A 5 7.56 29.13 -5.61
N THR A 6 6.42 29.77 -5.30
CA THR A 6 6.44 31.00 -4.49
C THR A 6 6.85 30.79 -3.03
N PHE A 7 7.08 29.55 -2.57
CA PHE A 7 7.63 29.18 -1.27
C PHE A 7 9.03 28.57 -1.45
N PRO A 8 10.10 29.37 -1.29
CA PRO A 8 11.47 28.87 -1.37
C PRO A 8 11.73 27.83 -0.28
N VAL A 9 12.16 26.64 -0.69
CA VAL A 9 12.49 25.55 0.24
C VAL A 9 13.90 25.74 0.79
N LEU A 10 14.07 25.56 2.10
CA LEU A 10 15.36 25.72 2.76
C LEU A 10 16.34 24.60 2.39
N GLU A 11 17.59 24.96 2.15
CA GLU A 11 18.68 24.01 1.84
C GLU A 11 18.90 22.97 2.94
N SER A 12 18.68 23.34 4.21
CA SER A 12 18.72 22.41 5.34
C SER A 12 17.67 21.30 5.20
N PHE A 13 16.47 21.65 4.73
CA PHE A 13 15.39 20.69 4.49
C PHE A 13 15.67 19.82 3.25
N LEU A 14 16.19 20.40 2.16
CA LEU A 14 16.63 19.66 0.98
C LEU A 14 17.69 18.61 1.33
N SER A 15 18.69 19.01 2.14
CA SER A 15 19.75 18.13 2.60
C SER A 15 19.21 17.00 3.47
N LEU A 16 18.24 17.29 4.35
CA LEU A 16 17.56 16.30 5.18
C LEU A 16 16.79 15.27 4.34
N LEU A 17 16.02 15.73 3.35
CA LEU A 17 15.24 14.84 2.48
C LEU A 17 16.14 13.88 1.70
N ARG A 18 17.25 14.39 1.15
CA ARG A 18 18.21 13.56 0.41
C ARG A 18 18.97 12.61 1.32
N GLY A 19 19.46 13.09 2.47
CA GLY A 19 20.32 12.33 3.37
C GLY A 19 19.60 11.26 4.18
N SER A 20 18.36 11.52 4.62
CA SER A 20 17.63 10.65 5.54
C SER A 20 16.49 9.87 4.90
N TYR A 21 15.85 10.43 3.87
CA TYR A 21 14.62 9.85 3.30
C TYR A 21 14.80 9.36 1.86
N GLY A 22 15.94 9.64 1.21
CA GLY A 22 16.13 9.37 -0.22
C GLY A 22 15.08 10.05 -1.09
N ALA A 23 14.48 11.14 -0.60
CA ALA A 23 13.34 11.81 -1.21
C ALA A 23 13.73 13.16 -1.81
N THR A 24 12.93 13.66 -2.74
CA THR A 24 13.07 15.00 -3.31
C THR A 24 11.81 15.84 -3.10
N ILE A 25 12.00 17.15 -3.19
CA ILE A 25 10.92 18.14 -3.23
C ILE A 25 11.11 18.99 -4.48
N GLU A 26 10.10 18.97 -5.34
CA GLU A 26 10.10 19.70 -6.60
C GLU A 26 9.41 21.05 -6.41
N SER A 27 10.03 22.12 -6.92
CA SER A 27 9.47 23.47 -6.92
C SER A 27 8.65 23.66 -8.21
N VAL A 28 7.35 23.92 -8.09
CA VAL A 28 6.39 23.87 -9.22
C VAL A 28 5.39 25.01 -9.20
N ASP A 29 4.78 25.34 -10.34
CA ASP A 29 3.81 26.43 -10.48
C ASP A 29 2.35 25.92 -10.41
N PHE A 30 1.84 25.67 -9.20
CA PHE A 30 0.42 25.38 -9.02
C PHE A 30 -0.44 26.61 -9.34
N LYS A 31 0.01 27.82 -8.99
CA LYS A 31 -0.80 29.04 -9.15
C LYS A 31 -1.23 29.30 -10.60
N ASN A 32 -0.33 29.13 -11.56
CA ASN A 32 -0.61 29.43 -12.96
C ASN A 32 -0.77 28.17 -13.82
N ASP A 33 -0.19 27.02 -13.43
CA ASP A 33 -0.10 25.84 -14.30
C ASP A 33 -0.33 24.50 -13.56
N TYR A 34 -1.24 24.49 -12.57
CA TYR A 34 -1.52 23.31 -11.74
C TYR A 34 -1.87 22.03 -12.53
N GLU A 35 -2.52 22.12 -13.70
CA GLU A 35 -2.83 20.94 -14.51
C GLU A 35 -1.57 20.31 -15.11
N THR A 36 -0.61 21.12 -15.59
CA THR A 36 0.68 20.60 -16.06
C THR A 36 1.45 19.95 -14.91
N VAL A 37 1.45 20.60 -13.74
CA VAL A 37 2.07 20.03 -12.53
C VAL A 37 1.43 18.70 -12.14
N ARG A 38 0.09 18.59 -12.19
CA ARG A 38 -0.65 17.33 -11.94
C ARG A 38 -0.20 16.21 -12.88
N LEU A 39 -0.09 16.51 -14.18
CA LEU A 39 0.36 15.54 -15.18
C LEU A 39 1.82 15.12 -14.98
N GLN A 40 2.70 16.05 -14.61
CA GLN A 40 4.09 15.77 -14.29
C GLN A 40 4.22 14.85 -13.06
N ALA A 41 3.45 15.14 -12.01
CA ALA A 41 3.42 14.30 -10.81
C ALA A 41 2.92 12.87 -11.13
N ASN A 42 1.84 12.74 -11.92
CA ASN A 42 1.36 11.43 -12.36
C ASN A 42 2.39 10.68 -13.22
N ALA A 43 3.08 11.37 -14.14
CA ALA A 43 4.10 10.75 -14.98
C ALA A 43 5.35 10.33 -14.20
N TRP A 44 5.72 11.07 -13.15
CA TRP A 44 6.79 10.68 -12.24
C TRP A 44 6.41 9.40 -11.47
N VAL A 45 5.22 9.38 -10.85
CA VAL A 45 4.75 8.19 -10.12
C VAL A 45 4.65 6.98 -11.04
N GLU A 46 4.13 7.15 -12.25
CA GLU A 46 4.02 6.07 -13.22
C GLU A 46 5.39 5.48 -13.56
N ARG A 47 6.42 6.32 -13.69
CA ARG A 47 7.79 5.87 -13.95
C ARG A 47 8.40 5.11 -12.77
N GLU A 48 8.29 5.66 -11.56
CA GLU A 48 8.86 5.05 -10.35
C GLU A 48 8.15 3.76 -9.95
N THR A 49 6.94 3.54 -10.46
CA THR A 49 6.12 2.34 -10.19
C THR A 49 6.03 1.40 -11.39
N GLU A 50 6.93 1.51 -12.38
CA GLU A 50 6.95 0.67 -13.58
C GLU A 50 5.58 0.56 -14.29
N SER A 51 4.89 1.69 -14.39
CA SER A 51 3.54 1.84 -14.94
C SER A 51 2.42 1.12 -14.19
N LYS A 52 2.65 0.65 -12.97
CA LYS A 52 1.64 -0.02 -12.14
C LYS A 52 0.65 0.95 -11.54
N ILE A 53 1.12 2.14 -11.17
CA ILE A 53 0.28 3.20 -10.63
C ILE A 53 0.13 4.30 -11.66
N ARG A 54 -1.08 4.41 -12.20
CA ARG A 54 -1.47 5.49 -13.12
C ARG A 54 -2.46 6.43 -12.45
N ASP A 55 -2.47 7.66 -12.96
CA ASP A 55 -3.42 8.73 -12.57
C ASP A 55 -3.60 8.84 -11.04
N LEU A 56 -2.48 8.96 -10.32
CA LEU A 56 -2.49 9.09 -8.86
C LEU A 56 -3.32 10.29 -8.40
N LEU A 57 -3.14 11.41 -9.09
CA LEU A 57 -3.85 12.66 -8.88
C LEU A 57 -4.95 12.80 -9.94
N PRO A 58 -6.22 12.48 -9.62
CA PRO A 58 -7.32 12.61 -10.55
C PRO A 58 -7.55 14.09 -10.90
N ARG A 59 -8.23 14.36 -12.01
CA ARG A 59 -8.59 15.74 -12.38
C ARG A 59 -9.35 16.43 -11.23
N GLY A 60 -8.99 17.67 -10.94
CA GLY A 60 -9.58 18.45 -9.83
C GLY A 60 -8.97 18.18 -8.45
N SER A 61 -8.05 17.22 -8.29
CA SER A 61 -7.34 16.97 -7.02
C SER A 61 -6.36 18.08 -6.62
N VAL A 62 -5.88 18.87 -7.59
CA VAL A 62 -5.03 20.04 -7.37
C VAL A 62 -5.64 21.24 -8.08
N ASN A 63 -5.35 22.44 -7.58
CA ASN A 63 -5.84 23.70 -8.13
C ASN A 63 -4.83 24.84 -7.89
N ASN A 64 -5.19 26.05 -8.28
CA ASN A 64 -4.34 27.25 -8.14
C ASN A 64 -4.09 27.70 -6.69
N CYS A 65 -4.80 27.14 -5.71
CA CYS A 65 -4.58 27.35 -4.28
C CYS A 65 -3.71 26.24 -3.65
N THR A 66 -3.36 25.18 -4.38
CA THR A 66 -2.47 24.12 -3.91
C THR A 66 -1.08 24.71 -3.62
N THR A 67 -0.55 24.42 -2.43
CA THR A 67 0.76 24.93 -2.00
C THR A 67 1.78 23.84 -1.73
N LEU A 68 1.35 22.70 -1.20
CA LEU A 68 2.23 21.57 -0.92
C LEU A 68 1.46 20.26 -1.05
N ILE A 69 1.99 19.31 -1.83
CA ILE A 69 1.46 17.95 -1.89
C ILE A 69 2.53 16.92 -1.54
N LEU A 70 2.11 15.92 -0.76
CA LEU A 70 2.91 14.76 -0.42
C LEU A 70 2.38 13.56 -1.19
N ILE A 71 3.26 12.88 -1.89
CA ILE A 71 2.93 11.71 -2.70
C ILE A 71 3.75 10.55 -2.16
N ASN A 72 3.07 9.48 -1.79
CA ASN A 72 3.67 8.21 -1.42
C ASN A 72 3.03 7.09 -2.25
N ALA A 73 3.81 6.48 -3.14
CA ALA A 73 3.40 5.34 -3.94
C ALA A 73 4.26 4.14 -3.57
N ILE A 74 3.61 3.04 -3.18
CA ILE A 74 4.30 1.81 -2.79
C ILE A 74 3.76 0.68 -3.64
N TYR A 75 4.68 -0.08 -4.25
CA TYR A 75 4.40 -1.41 -4.79
C TYR A 75 5.37 -2.39 -4.12
N PHE A 76 4.90 -3.61 -3.86
CA PHE A 76 5.71 -4.64 -3.22
C PHE A 76 6.00 -5.77 -4.21
N LYS A 77 7.28 -6.17 -4.28
CA LYS A 77 7.76 -7.28 -5.09
C LYS A 77 8.55 -8.27 -4.23
N GLY A 78 8.09 -9.50 -4.17
CA GLY A 78 8.71 -10.60 -3.45
C GLY A 78 8.26 -11.94 -4.00
N LEU A 79 9.21 -12.82 -4.30
CA LEU A 79 8.91 -14.20 -4.70
C LEU A 79 8.59 -15.04 -3.48
N TRP A 80 7.63 -15.95 -3.56
CA TRP A 80 7.41 -16.92 -2.49
C TRP A 80 8.68 -17.75 -2.26
N ALA A 81 8.94 -18.11 -1.00
CA ALA A 81 10.00 -19.06 -0.69
C ALA A 81 9.71 -20.42 -1.34
N SER A 82 8.44 -20.85 -1.26
CA SER A 82 7.88 -22.03 -1.92
C SER A 82 6.73 -21.58 -2.82
N GLN A 83 6.89 -21.69 -4.14
CA GLN A 83 5.94 -21.17 -5.13
C GLN A 83 4.76 -22.12 -5.34
N PHE A 84 3.60 -21.56 -5.66
CA PHE A 84 2.46 -22.36 -6.08
C PHE A 84 2.70 -22.91 -7.49
N SER A 85 2.18 -24.10 -7.78
CA SER A 85 2.23 -24.63 -9.14
C SER A 85 1.07 -24.02 -9.96
N PRO A 86 1.32 -23.40 -11.13
CA PRO A 86 0.25 -22.92 -12.01
C PRO A 86 -0.71 -24.04 -12.44
N ASP A 87 -0.20 -25.27 -12.56
CA ASP A 87 -1.00 -26.45 -12.89
C ASP A 87 -1.94 -26.87 -11.76
N ALA A 88 -1.80 -26.31 -10.56
CA ALA A 88 -2.69 -26.56 -9.42
C ALA A 88 -3.77 -25.47 -9.25
N THR A 89 -3.65 -24.33 -9.94
CA THR A 89 -4.64 -23.24 -9.90
C THR A 89 -5.94 -23.68 -10.58
N ARG A 90 -7.08 -23.53 -9.90
CA ARG A 90 -8.40 -23.90 -10.43
C ARG A 90 -9.46 -22.84 -10.10
N PRO A 91 -10.48 -22.66 -10.95
CA PRO A 91 -11.66 -21.88 -10.59
C PRO A 91 -12.31 -22.43 -9.32
N SER A 92 -12.61 -21.56 -8.36
CA SER A 92 -13.27 -21.91 -7.10
C SER A 92 -14.19 -20.78 -6.63
N ASP A 93 -15.17 -21.14 -5.82
CA ASP A 93 -16.08 -20.19 -5.17
C ASP A 93 -15.34 -19.39 -4.09
N PHE A 94 -15.28 -18.07 -4.25
CA PHE A 94 -14.94 -17.14 -3.18
C PHE A 94 -16.23 -16.55 -2.59
N HIS A 95 -16.41 -16.72 -1.29
CA HIS A 95 -17.57 -16.20 -0.57
C HIS A 95 -17.32 -14.74 -0.17
N LEU A 96 -18.08 -13.82 -0.78
CA LEU A 96 -18.02 -12.40 -0.42
C LEU A 96 -18.79 -12.11 0.86
N ASP A 97 -19.87 -12.86 1.07
CA ASP A 97 -20.71 -12.87 2.27
C ASP A 97 -21.42 -14.25 2.36
N SER A 98 -22.31 -14.41 3.34
CA SER A 98 -23.07 -15.66 3.58
C SER A 98 -24.00 -16.08 2.44
N LYS A 99 -24.29 -15.19 1.49
CA LYS A 99 -25.25 -15.39 0.38
C LYS A 99 -24.62 -15.24 -0.99
N THR A 100 -23.59 -14.41 -1.11
CA THR A 100 -22.99 -14.00 -2.37
C THR A 100 -21.66 -14.69 -2.55
N LYS A 101 -21.50 -15.34 -3.71
CA LYS A 101 -20.23 -15.95 -4.13
C LYS A 101 -19.80 -15.42 -5.47
N LYS A 102 -18.50 -15.49 -5.72
CA LYS A 102 -17.87 -15.16 -6.99
C LYS A 102 -16.82 -16.20 -7.31
N GLU A 103 -16.79 -16.67 -8.55
CA GLU A 103 -15.74 -17.56 -9.02
C GLU A 103 -14.41 -16.79 -9.17
N VAL A 104 -13.33 -17.36 -8.65
CA VAL A 104 -11.97 -16.81 -8.70
C VAL A 104 -10.96 -17.90 -9.04
N ASP A 105 -9.80 -17.51 -9.56
CA ASP A 105 -8.67 -18.43 -9.70
C ASP A 105 -8.04 -18.69 -8.33
N MET A 106 -8.26 -19.90 -7.81
CA MET A 106 -7.75 -20.33 -6.51
C MET A 106 -6.45 -21.12 -6.70
N MET A 107 -5.35 -20.58 -6.18
CA MET A 107 -4.08 -21.29 -6.14
C MET A 107 -4.11 -22.33 -5.02
N PHE A 108 -3.38 -23.42 -5.22
CA PHE A 108 -3.28 -24.50 -4.25
C PHE A 108 -1.82 -24.87 -4.00
N HIS A 109 -1.47 -25.02 -2.72
CA HIS A 109 -0.17 -25.53 -2.31
C HIS A 109 -0.29 -26.27 -0.98
N LYS A 110 0.49 -27.34 -0.81
CA LYS A 110 0.51 -28.14 0.42
C LYS A 110 1.94 -28.22 0.92
N ASP A 111 2.18 -27.62 2.09
CA ASP A 111 3.51 -27.53 2.70
C ASP A 111 3.41 -27.27 4.20
N GLY A 112 4.56 -27.22 4.87
CA GLY A 112 4.68 -26.79 6.25
C GLY A 112 4.61 -25.27 6.37
N TYR A 113 3.60 -24.75 7.06
CA TYR A 113 3.44 -23.32 7.32
C TYR A 113 3.41 -23.01 8.81
N SER A 114 3.92 -21.83 9.18
CA SER A 114 3.73 -21.28 10.52
C SER A 114 2.29 -20.83 10.68
N THR A 115 1.60 -21.38 11.67
CA THR A 115 0.20 -21.05 11.96
C THR A 115 0.01 -20.60 13.40
N ALA A 116 -1.00 -19.78 13.63
CA ALA A 116 -1.43 -19.37 14.96
C ALA A 116 -2.94 -19.22 14.98
N ARG A 117 -3.56 -19.44 16.15
CA ARG A 117 -4.99 -19.23 16.34
C ARG A 117 -5.19 -18.21 17.44
N CYS A 118 -6.14 -17.30 17.24
CA CYS A 118 -6.55 -16.36 18.27
C CYS A 118 -8.03 -16.56 18.55
N GLU A 119 -8.34 -17.30 19.62
CA GLU A 119 -9.73 -17.49 20.08
C GLU A 119 -10.40 -16.17 20.41
N GLU A 120 -9.65 -15.19 20.94
CA GLU A 120 -10.20 -13.88 21.23
C GLU A 120 -10.72 -13.22 19.95
N LEU A 121 -9.94 -13.21 18.87
CA LEU A 121 -10.33 -12.59 17.59
C LEU A 121 -11.19 -13.49 16.70
N ASP A 122 -11.31 -14.78 17.03
CA ASP A 122 -11.96 -15.81 16.23
C ASP A 122 -11.35 -15.96 14.82
N VAL A 123 -10.02 -16.00 14.78
CA VAL A 123 -9.23 -16.09 13.52
C VAL A 123 -8.19 -17.20 13.56
N GLU A 124 -7.88 -17.73 12.39
CA GLU A 124 -6.69 -18.52 12.10
C GLU A 124 -5.73 -17.67 11.27
N ALA A 125 -4.47 -17.63 11.69
CA ALA A 125 -3.40 -16.90 11.03
C ALA A 125 -2.40 -17.87 10.40
N LEU A 126 -1.95 -17.54 9.21
CA LEU A 126 -0.95 -18.32 8.48
C LEU A 126 0.10 -17.39 7.88
N GLU A 127 1.37 -17.74 8.03
CA GLU A 127 2.51 -17.02 7.47
C GLU A 127 3.03 -17.71 6.21
N ILE A 128 3.15 -16.95 5.12
CA ILE A 128 3.72 -17.36 3.84
C ILE A 128 5.05 -16.61 3.63
N PRO A 129 6.20 -17.27 3.81
CA PRO A 129 7.50 -16.62 3.69
C PRO A 129 7.83 -16.27 2.22
N TYR A 130 8.49 -15.12 2.04
CA TYR A 130 9.14 -14.78 0.77
C TYR A 130 10.59 -15.29 0.72
N ARG A 131 11.12 -15.43 -0.48
CA ARG A 131 12.49 -15.86 -0.72
C ARG A 131 13.49 -14.97 0.03
N GLY A 132 14.37 -15.62 0.78
CA GLY A 132 15.43 -14.95 1.54
C GLY A 132 15.07 -14.66 2.99
N ASP A 133 13.90 -15.10 3.47
CA ASP A 133 13.49 -15.16 4.88
C ASP A 133 13.58 -13.82 5.63
N LYS A 134 13.46 -12.70 4.91
CA LYS A 134 13.45 -11.34 5.48
C LYS A 134 12.06 -10.75 5.60
N THR A 135 11.11 -11.27 4.84
CA THR A 135 9.74 -10.79 4.76
C THR A 135 8.80 -11.99 4.58
N SER A 136 7.56 -11.83 5.03
CA SER A 136 6.48 -12.80 4.86
C SER A 136 5.15 -12.10 4.67
N MET A 137 4.17 -12.80 4.09
CA MET A 137 2.78 -12.39 4.08
C MET A 137 2.05 -13.17 5.18
N VAL A 138 1.37 -12.45 6.08
CA VAL A 138 0.53 -13.08 7.11
C VAL A 138 -0.92 -12.89 6.74
N ILE A 139 -1.64 -13.99 6.56
CA ILE A 139 -3.09 -14.00 6.30
C ILE A 139 -3.80 -14.24 7.62
N LEU A 140 -4.72 -13.34 7.99
CA LEU A 140 -5.64 -13.54 9.10
C LEU A 140 -6.99 -13.89 8.50
N LEU A 141 -7.42 -15.14 8.67
CA LEU A 141 -8.70 -15.65 8.17
C LEU A 141 -9.67 -15.80 9.35
N PRO A 142 -10.77 -15.02 9.39
CA PRO A 142 -11.86 -15.26 10.33
C PRO A 142 -12.49 -16.65 10.13
N ASN A 143 -12.86 -17.30 11.24
CA ASN A 143 -13.53 -18.61 11.19
C ASN A 143 -14.97 -18.52 10.63
N ASP A 144 -15.61 -17.37 10.77
CA ASP A 144 -16.93 -17.05 10.21
C ASP A 144 -16.78 -16.18 8.95
N VAL A 145 -17.55 -16.46 7.91
CA VAL A 145 -17.54 -15.71 6.64
C VAL A 145 -17.96 -14.24 6.83
N GLU A 146 -18.79 -13.96 7.84
CA GLU A 146 -19.20 -12.59 8.23
C GLU A 146 -18.30 -12.00 9.34
N GLY A 147 -17.21 -12.69 9.69
CA GLY A 147 -16.34 -12.37 10.83
C GLY A 147 -15.40 -11.19 10.61
N LEU A 148 -15.16 -10.77 9.36
CA LEU A 148 -14.15 -9.75 9.03
C LEU A 148 -14.42 -8.41 9.71
N SER A 149 -15.67 -7.93 9.73
CA SER A 149 -16.02 -6.67 10.40
C SER A 149 -15.71 -6.71 11.90
N LYS A 150 -15.97 -7.85 12.58
CA LYS A 150 -15.65 -8.01 14.00
C LYS A 150 -14.15 -8.08 14.25
N LEU A 151 -13.39 -8.67 13.32
CA LEU A 151 -11.94 -8.69 13.37
C LEU A 151 -11.41 -7.25 13.29
N GLU A 152 -11.83 -6.46 12.31
CA GLU A 152 -11.37 -5.08 12.11
C GLU A 152 -11.64 -4.18 13.32
N GLU A 153 -12.80 -4.30 13.96
CA GLU A 153 -13.15 -3.52 15.15
C GLU A 153 -12.33 -3.89 16.39
N ARG A 154 -11.92 -5.17 16.50
CA ARG A 154 -11.29 -5.72 17.72
C ARG A 154 -9.79 -5.87 17.62
N LEU A 155 -9.24 -5.77 16.41
CA LEU A 155 -7.82 -5.88 16.12
C LEU A 155 -7.09 -4.65 16.68
N THR A 156 -6.11 -4.90 17.54
CA THR A 156 -5.24 -3.87 18.10
C THR A 156 -3.78 -4.24 17.82
N ALA A 157 -2.89 -3.25 17.88
CA ALA A 157 -1.45 -3.49 17.70
C ALA A 157 -0.91 -4.54 18.67
N SER A 158 -1.36 -4.53 19.94
CA SER A 158 -0.97 -5.52 20.94
C SER A 158 -1.46 -6.94 20.61
N LYS A 159 -2.70 -7.08 20.15
CA LYS A 159 -3.25 -8.39 19.75
C LYS A 159 -2.56 -8.92 18.50
N LEU A 160 -2.28 -8.06 17.52
CA LEU A 160 -1.53 -8.42 16.34
C LEU A 160 -0.11 -8.86 16.69
N ALA A 161 0.61 -8.10 17.53
CA ALA A 161 1.95 -8.47 17.97
C ALA A 161 1.95 -9.85 18.68
N ASN A 162 1.03 -10.05 19.63
CA ASN A 162 0.88 -11.34 20.30
C ASN A 162 0.56 -12.47 19.32
N LEU A 163 -0.27 -12.23 18.30
CA LEU A 163 -0.59 -13.22 17.27
C LEU A 163 0.66 -13.59 16.45
N LEU A 164 1.43 -12.58 16.04
CA LEU A 164 2.66 -12.77 15.27
C LEU A 164 3.73 -13.51 16.08
N ASP A 165 3.89 -13.20 17.36
CA ASP A 165 4.84 -13.90 18.24
C ASP A 165 4.47 -15.39 18.45
N ASN A 166 3.19 -15.73 18.27
CA ASN A 166 2.68 -17.10 18.38
C ASN A 166 2.69 -17.88 17.05
N LEU A 167 3.16 -17.29 15.94
CA LEU A 167 3.40 -18.00 14.67
C LEU A 167 4.63 -18.91 14.79
N CYS A 168 4.54 -19.95 15.63
CA CYS A 168 5.69 -20.77 16.01
C CYS A 168 5.51 -22.27 15.79
N GLY A 169 4.44 -22.70 15.10
CA GLY A 169 4.17 -24.10 14.78
C GLY A 169 4.16 -24.37 13.27
N PHE A 170 5.08 -25.20 12.78
CA PHE A 170 5.00 -25.77 11.44
C PHE A 170 3.92 -26.85 11.42
N ALA A 171 2.82 -26.57 10.72
CA ALA A 171 1.77 -27.54 10.45
C ALA A 171 1.74 -27.82 8.94
N ASP A 172 1.48 -29.08 8.58
CA ASP A 172 1.14 -29.43 7.20
C ASP A 172 -0.23 -28.82 6.88
N VAL A 173 -0.25 -27.79 6.03
CA VAL A 173 -1.48 -27.08 5.65
C VAL A 173 -1.72 -27.23 4.16
N GLU A 174 -2.99 -27.45 3.81
CA GLU A 174 -3.50 -27.32 2.45
C GLU A 174 -3.96 -25.87 2.25
N LEU A 175 -3.08 -25.05 1.66
CA LEU A 175 -3.31 -23.63 1.45
C LEU A 175 -4.04 -23.38 0.13
N TYR A 176 -5.23 -22.80 0.24
CA TYR A 176 -6.01 -22.26 -0.87
C TYR A 176 -5.96 -20.74 -0.80
N LEU A 177 -5.32 -20.10 -1.78
CA LEU A 177 -5.15 -18.65 -1.81
C LEU A 177 -5.61 -18.11 -3.18
N PRO A 178 -6.58 -17.19 -3.24
CA PRO A 178 -7.02 -16.64 -4.51
C PRO A 178 -5.91 -15.79 -5.12
N LYS A 179 -5.85 -15.78 -6.45
CA LYS A 179 -5.12 -14.73 -7.17
C LYS A 179 -5.90 -13.44 -7.04
N PHE A 180 -5.24 -12.37 -6.67
CA PHE A 180 -5.89 -11.07 -6.57
C PHE A 180 -4.93 -9.94 -6.91
N LYS A 181 -5.55 -8.84 -7.31
CA LYS A 181 -4.89 -7.59 -7.59
C LYS A 181 -5.63 -6.49 -6.85
N LEU A 182 -4.92 -5.81 -5.97
CA LEU A 182 -5.41 -4.68 -5.21
C LEU A 182 -4.66 -3.43 -5.66
N GLU A 183 -5.41 -2.43 -6.11
CA GLU A 183 -4.91 -1.09 -6.40
C GLU A 183 -5.81 -0.10 -5.68
N GLN A 184 -5.26 0.62 -4.70
CA GLN A 184 -6.05 1.59 -3.94
C GLN A 184 -5.30 2.91 -3.81
N ALA A 185 -5.97 3.98 -4.21
CA ALA A 185 -5.57 5.35 -3.97
C ALA A 185 -6.37 5.91 -2.80
N ILE A 186 -5.70 6.48 -1.81
CA ILE A 186 -6.31 7.06 -0.61
C ILE A 186 -5.78 8.50 -0.47
N SER A 187 -6.69 9.48 -0.45
CA SER A 187 -6.35 10.79 0.12
C SER A 187 -6.32 10.63 1.63
N LEU A 188 -5.15 10.84 2.22
CA LEU A 188 -4.95 10.77 3.66
C LEU A 188 -5.35 12.07 4.36
N ARG A 189 -5.76 13.11 3.63
CA ARG A 189 -6.08 14.41 4.23
C ARG A 189 -7.17 14.29 5.29
N GLU A 190 -8.34 13.78 4.89
CA GLU A 190 -9.49 13.66 5.79
C GLU A 190 -9.18 12.71 6.95
N VAL A 191 -8.59 11.55 6.64
CA VAL A 191 -8.17 10.54 7.64
C VAL A 191 -7.22 11.14 8.68
N LEU A 192 -6.17 11.86 8.26
CA LEU A 192 -5.19 12.44 9.18
C LEU A 192 -5.80 13.59 9.99
N GLN A 193 -6.73 14.36 9.43
CA GLN A 193 -7.46 15.39 10.18
C GLN A 193 -8.37 14.79 11.26
N GLU A 194 -9.05 13.69 10.97
CA GLU A 194 -9.84 12.93 11.95
C GLU A 194 -8.97 12.32 13.05
N MET A 195 -7.76 11.87 12.70
CA MET A 195 -6.74 11.41 13.65
C MET A 195 -6.11 12.55 14.49
N GLY A 196 -6.43 13.81 14.20
CA GLY A 196 -6.01 14.97 14.99
C GLY A 196 -4.92 15.85 14.35
N ILE A 197 -4.39 15.47 13.19
CA ILE A 197 -3.41 16.27 12.44
C ILE A 197 -4.16 17.33 11.62
N LYS A 198 -4.65 18.37 12.29
CA LYS A 198 -5.48 19.42 11.67
C LYS A 198 -4.67 20.60 11.17
N ASP A 199 -3.76 21.10 12.01
CA ASP A 199 -2.97 22.30 11.73
C ASP A 199 -2.13 22.16 10.47
N PHE A 200 -1.62 20.95 10.19
CA PHE A 200 -0.83 20.64 9.00
C PHE A 200 -1.53 20.99 7.68
N PHE A 201 -2.86 20.95 7.66
CA PHE A 201 -3.71 21.24 6.50
C PHE A 201 -4.42 22.59 6.58
N SER A 202 -4.14 23.40 7.61
CA SER A 202 -4.79 24.69 7.86
C SER A 202 -3.81 25.86 7.73
N SER A 203 -4.34 27.08 7.86
CA SER A 203 -3.51 28.29 7.94
C SER A 203 -2.63 28.36 9.19
N ASP A 204 -2.87 27.50 10.17
CA ASP A 204 -2.13 27.43 11.43
C ASP A 204 -0.88 26.55 11.33
N ALA A 205 -0.66 25.91 10.18
CA ALA A 205 0.52 25.10 9.91
C ALA A 205 1.83 25.88 10.17
N ASP A 206 2.65 25.36 11.08
CA ASP A 206 4.04 25.81 11.24
C ASP A 206 4.99 24.88 10.46
N LEU A 207 5.19 25.22 9.19
CA LEU A 207 6.16 24.57 8.30
C LEU A 207 7.38 25.46 8.06
N SER A 208 7.77 26.26 9.06
CA SER A 208 8.91 27.20 8.98
C SER A 208 10.25 26.52 8.70
N ALA A 209 10.41 25.25 9.09
CA ALA A 209 11.57 24.45 8.77
C ALA A 209 11.64 24.01 7.29
N ILE A 210 10.54 24.11 6.54
CA ILE A 210 10.49 23.85 5.10
C ILE A 210 10.73 25.13 4.31
N SER A 211 10.03 26.21 4.66
CA SER A 211 10.11 27.52 4.00
C SER A 211 9.94 28.64 5.02
N GLU A 212 10.80 29.67 4.95
CA GLU A 212 10.68 30.87 5.79
C GLU A 212 9.38 31.66 5.54
N LYS A 213 8.81 31.53 4.33
CA LYS A 213 7.57 32.19 3.98
C LYS A 213 6.39 31.55 4.70
N ARG A 214 5.68 32.35 5.50
CA ARG A 214 4.52 31.91 6.28
C ARG A 214 3.33 31.52 5.40
N LYS A 215 2.41 30.73 5.97
CA LYS A 215 1.20 30.19 5.33
C LYS A 215 1.45 29.09 4.29
N LEU A 216 2.58 28.39 4.39
CA LEU A 216 2.74 27.10 3.73
C LEU A 216 1.96 26.06 4.53
N ALA A 217 1.07 25.32 3.87
CA ALA A 217 0.29 24.24 4.49
C ALA A 217 0.19 23.06 3.52
N ALA A 218 0.08 21.84 4.04
CA ALA A 218 -0.19 20.70 3.19
C ALA A 218 -1.59 20.84 2.59
N SER A 219 -1.66 20.79 1.27
CA SER A 219 -2.91 20.82 0.53
C SER A 219 -3.48 19.41 0.38
N GLU A 220 -2.64 18.43 0.07
CA GLU A 220 -3.03 17.02 -0.04
C GLU A 220 -1.89 16.09 0.38
N VAL A 221 -2.26 14.92 0.90
CA VAL A 221 -1.36 13.78 1.13
C VAL A 221 -1.99 12.59 0.44
N VAL A 222 -1.35 12.10 -0.61
CA VAL A 222 -1.88 10.99 -1.41
C VAL A 222 -1.02 9.76 -1.21
N HIS A 223 -1.68 8.68 -0.80
CA HIS A 223 -1.07 7.37 -0.70
C HIS A 223 -1.70 6.44 -1.73
N LYS A 224 -0.88 5.74 -2.51
CA LYS A 224 -1.36 4.68 -3.40
C LYS A 224 -0.54 3.43 -3.23
N ALA A 225 -1.23 2.33 -3.02
CA ALA A 225 -0.65 1.01 -2.83
C ALA A 225 -1.09 0.09 -3.96
N PHE A 226 -0.15 -0.72 -4.42
CA PHE A 226 -0.38 -1.77 -5.41
C PHE A 226 0.15 -3.11 -4.90
N VAL A 227 -0.69 -4.13 -4.95
CA VAL A 227 -0.36 -5.51 -4.58
C VAL A 227 -0.98 -6.46 -5.60
N GLU A 228 -0.17 -7.34 -6.18
CA GLU A 228 -0.62 -8.40 -7.08
C GLU A 228 -0.08 -9.74 -6.59
N VAL A 229 -0.97 -10.63 -6.16
CA VAL A 229 -0.61 -11.96 -5.65
C VAL A 229 -0.86 -13.01 -6.73
N ASN A 230 0.18 -13.79 -7.02
CA ASN A 230 0.14 -14.88 -7.98
C ASN A 230 0.97 -16.08 -7.51
N GLU A 231 1.11 -17.08 -8.38
CA GLU A 231 1.76 -18.34 -8.05
C GLU A 231 3.26 -18.20 -7.74
N GLU A 232 3.92 -17.20 -8.32
CA GLU A 232 5.35 -16.98 -8.14
C GLU A 232 5.68 -16.15 -6.89
N GLY A 233 4.78 -15.26 -6.47
CA GLY A 233 5.01 -14.29 -5.41
C GLY A 233 3.95 -13.22 -5.27
N THR A 234 4.30 -12.18 -4.53
CA THR A 234 3.67 -10.87 -4.65
C THR A 234 4.50 -10.05 -5.63
N GLU A 235 3.89 -9.82 -6.78
CA GLU A 235 4.41 -9.29 -8.03
C GLU A 235 5.72 -9.90 -8.57
N ALA A 236 5.59 -11.06 -9.21
CA ALA A 236 6.38 -11.39 -10.39
C ALA A 236 5.52 -11.13 -11.65
N ALA A 237 5.67 -9.96 -12.26
CA ALA A 237 5.09 -9.70 -13.57
C ALA A 237 5.94 -10.41 -14.63
N ALA A 238 5.38 -11.48 -15.20
CA ALA A 238 5.79 -12.11 -16.47
C ALA A 238 7.29 -12.44 -16.61
N ALA A 239 7.75 -13.48 -15.92
CA ALA A 239 8.90 -14.25 -16.39
C ALA A 239 8.55 -15.12 -17.62
N THR A 240 7.84 -14.57 -18.61
CA THR A 240 7.81 -15.09 -19.99
C THR A 240 7.10 -14.08 -20.87
N ALA A 241 7.82 -13.06 -21.33
CA ALA A 241 7.84 -12.88 -22.78
C ALA A 241 8.27 -14.25 -23.31
N VAL A 242 7.31 -15.04 -23.80
CA VAL A 242 7.65 -16.25 -24.53
C VAL A 242 8.50 -15.75 -25.68
N MET A 243 9.82 -15.95 -25.60
CA MET A 243 10.65 -16.10 -26.77
C MET A 243 10.09 -17.32 -27.49
N MET A 244 9.07 -17.12 -28.32
CA MET A 244 8.85 -18.04 -29.43
C MET A 244 9.82 -17.59 -30.51
N ALA A 245 10.80 -18.45 -30.74
CA ALA A 245 11.60 -18.47 -31.96
C ALA A 245 10.71 -18.69 -33.19
#